data_AF-A0A267WM67-F1
#
_entry.id   AF-A0A267WM67-F1
#
_cell.length_a   1.000
_cell.length_b   1.000
_cell.length_c   1.000
_cell.angle_alpha   90.00
_cell.angle_beta   90.00
_cell.angle_gamma   90.00
#
_symmetry.space_group_name_H-M   'P 1'
#
loop_
_entity.id
_entity.type
_entity.pdbx_description
1 polymer ?
#
loop_
_entity_poly.entity_id
_entity_poly.type
_entity_poly.pdbx_seq_one_letter_code
_entity_poly.pdbx_strand_id
1 'polypeptide(L)'
;MIPKITHNVVVPYGNAMELLDMLGHGELREKIAILRRLQEYTVSLFDYEYKILNEKHAISIASEDFDICVLNGDYYKGEYGVVTETDMSLLMI
;
A
#
# COMPACT_ATOMS: atom_id res chain seq x y z
N MET A 1 13.43 -22.45 -9.03
CA MET A 1 13.01 -21.04 -9.06
C MET A 1 12.18 -20.81 -7.81
N ILE A 2 12.54 -19.88 -6.93
CA ILE A 2 11.72 -19.60 -5.74
C ILE A 2 10.53 -18.77 -6.23
N PRO A 3 9.27 -19.19 -6.01
CA PRO A 3 8.13 -18.35 -6.35
C PRO A 3 8.19 -17.11 -5.47
N LYS A 4 8.66 -15.99 -6.03
CA LYS A 4 8.58 -14.68 -5.40
C LYS A 4 7.14 -14.19 -5.55
N ILE A 5 6.27 -14.68 -4.67
CA ILE A 5 4.92 -14.15 -4.52
C ILE A 5 5.12 -12.82 -3.79
N THR A 6 5.11 -11.74 -4.56
CA THR A 6 5.17 -10.37 -4.04
C THR A 6 3.84 -9.69 -4.29
N HIS A 7 3.34 -8.96 -3.30
CA HIS A 7 2.10 -8.22 -3.38
C HIS A 7 2.40 -6.74 -3.50
N ASN A 8 1.74 -6.07 -4.44
CA ASN A 8 1.90 -4.65 -4.68
C ASN A 8 0.94 -3.88 -3.78
N VAL A 9 1.50 -2.97 -2.98
CA VAL A 9 0.74 -2.15 -2.05
C VAL A 9 1.14 -0.69 -2.23
N VAL A 10 0.16 0.18 -2.38
CA VAL A 10 0.36 1.63 -2.44
C VAL A 10 0.65 2.14 -1.03
N VAL A 11 1.73 2.90 -0.88
CA VAL A 11 2.09 3.53 0.40
C VAL A 11 1.53 4.95 0.47
N PRO A 12 1.08 5.41 1.66
CA PRO A 12 0.50 6.74 1.84
C PRO A 12 1.61 7.80 1.95
N TYR A 13 2.37 7.96 0.86
CA TYR A 13 3.46 8.93 0.74
C TYR A 13 3.18 9.95 -0.34
N GLY A 14 3.62 11.20 -0.14
CA GLY A 14 3.42 12.28 -1.09
C GLY A 14 1.94 12.44 -1.45
N ASN A 15 1.64 12.43 -2.76
CA ASN A 15 0.28 12.64 -3.27
C ASN A 15 -0.51 11.33 -3.47
N ALA A 16 -0.05 10.20 -2.94
CA ALA A 16 -0.69 8.90 -3.15
C ALA A 16 -2.16 8.89 -2.72
N MET A 17 -2.47 9.48 -1.55
CA MET A 17 -3.85 9.50 -1.02
C MET A 17 -4.78 10.36 -1.88
N GLU A 18 -4.30 11.48 -2.41
CA GLU A 18 -5.08 12.31 -3.35
C GLU A 18 -5.33 11.57 -4.67
N LEU A 19 -4.33 10.86 -5.18
CA LEU A 19 -4.49 10.03 -6.38
C LEU A 19 -5.51 8.90 -6.18
N LEU A 20 -5.52 8.27 -5.01
CA LEU A 20 -6.50 7.23 -4.66
C LEU A 20 -7.93 7.80 -4.57
N ASP A 21 -8.09 8.97 -3.97
CA ASP A 21 -9.39 9.67 -3.92
C ASP A 21 -9.89 10.00 -5.34
N MET A 22 -9.02 10.58 -6.18
CA MET A 22 -9.33 10.87 -7.58
C MET A 22 -9.67 9.62 -8.40
N LEU A 23 -9.05 8.47 -8.10
CA LEU A 23 -9.33 7.21 -8.78
C LEU A 23 -10.79 6.75 -8.56
N GLY A 24 -11.36 7.06 -7.38
CA GLY A 24 -12.74 6.76 -7.04
C GLY A 24 -13.77 7.55 -7.87
N HIS A 25 -13.40 8.76 -8.33
CA HIS A 25 -14.34 9.72 -8.90
C HIS A 25 -14.13 10.06 -10.39
N GLY A 26 -12.94 9.78 -10.97
CA GLY A 26 -12.61 10.16 -12.35
C GLY A 26 -13.21 9.26 -13.44
N GLU A 27 -13.20 9.73 -14.70
CA GLU A 27 -13.55 8.91 -15.86
C GLU A 27 -12.47 7.85 -16.17
N LEU A 28 -12.79 6.79 -16.93
CA LEU A 28 -11.85 5.70 -17.24
C LEU A 28 -10.49 6.19 -17.76
N ARG A 29 -10.49 7.25 -18.57
CA ARG A 29 -9.26 7.82 -19.14
C ARG A 29 -8.38 8.47 -18.06
N GLU A 30 -9.01 9.15 -17.10
CA GLU A 30 -8.34 9.74 -15.94
C GLU A 30 -7.85 8.66 -14.99
N LYS A 31 -8.68 7.63 -14.74
CA LYS A 31 -8.29 6.47 -13.94
C LYS A 31 -7.01 5.81 -14.46
N ILE A 32 -6.89 5.60 -15.77
CA ILE A 32 -5.66 5.05 -16.37
C ILE A 32 -4.43 5.95 -16.12
N ALA A 33 -4.59 7.27 -16.21
CA ALA A 33 -3.50 8.20 -15.92
C ALA A 33 -3.13 8.19 -14.44
N ILE A 34 -4.12 8.14 -13.54
CA ILE A 34 -3.95 8.05 -12.09
C ILE A 34 -3.24 6.75 -11.71
N LEU A 35 -3.66 5.60 -12.26
CA LEU A 35 -3.01 4.30 -12.04
C LEU A 35 -1.53 4.34 -12.38
N ARG A 36 -1.14 4.97 -13.50
CA ARG A 36 0.27 5.13 -13.88
C ARG A 36 1.06 5.95 -12.87
N ARG A 37 0.45 6.99 -12.30
CA ARG A 37 1.09 7.81 -11.24
C ARG A 37 1.17 7.05 -9.92
N LEU A 38 0.14 6.25 -9.59
CA LEU A 38 0.12 5.42 -8.40
C LEU A 38 1.25 4.37 -8.39
N GLN A 39 1.71 3.91 -9.55
CA GLN A 39 2.85 2.99 -9.63
C GLN A 39 4.12 3.54 -8.98
N GLU A 40 4.33 4.86 -8.96
CA GLU A 40 5.48 5.49 -8.28
C GLU A 40 5.39 5.40 -6.74
N TYR A 41 4.18 5.20 -6.22
CA TYR A 41 3.89 5.06 -4.80
C TYR A 41 3.61 3.61 -4.41
N THR A 42 3.84 2.66 -5.32
CA THR A 42 3.62 1.23 -5.07
C THR A 42 4.92 0.56 -4.66
N VAL A 43 4.86 -0.18 -3.56
CA VAL A 43 5.96 -1.06 -3.13
C VAL A 43 5.55 -2.51 -3.26
N SER A 44 6.51 -3.36 -3.62
CA SER A 44 6.31 -4.81 -3.67
C SER A 44 6.73 -5.41 -2.34
N LEU A 45 5.76 -5.90 -1.58
CA LEU A 45 5.97 -6.62 -0.32
C LEU A 45 6.11 -8.11 -0.59
N PHE A 46 6.98 -8.79 0.14
CA PHE A 46 7.00 -10.25 0.12
C PHE A 46 5.72 -10.83 0.75
N ASP A 47 5.32 -12.04 0.35
CA ASP A 47 4.14 -12.75 0.88
C ASP A 47 4.07 -12.75 2.42
N TYR A 48 5.20 -12.96 3.10
CA TYR A 48 5.25 -12.96 4.56
C TYR A 48 4.99 -11.56 5.17
N GLU A 49 5.53 -10.49 4.57
CA GLU A 49 5.29 -9.12 5.03
C GLU A 49 3.83 -8.73 4.83
N TYR A 50 3.30 -9.05 3.64
CA TYR A 50 1.90 -8.81 3.31
C TYR A 50 0.97 -9.52 4.29
N LYS A 51 1.22 -10.80 4.60
CA LYS A 51 0.41 -11.55 5.58
C LYS A 51 0.42 -10.89 6.95
N ILE A 52 1.60 -10.55 7.48
CA ILE A 52 1.72 -9.90 8.80
C ILE A 52 0.93 -8.59 8.83
N LEU A 53 1.06 -7.75 7.79
CA LEU A 53 0.37 -6.48 7.70
C LEU A 53 -1.15 -6.66 7.51
N ASN A 54 -1.56 -7.63 6.70
CA ASN A 54 -2.96 -7.96 6.49
C ASN A 54 -3.63 -8.50 7.78
N GLU A 55 -2.94 -9.36 8.55
CA GLU A 55 -3.40 -9.84 9.86
C GLU A 55 -3.54 -8.69 10.87
N LYS A 56 -2.71 -7.65 10.75
CA LYS A 56 -2.79 -6.42 11.57
C LYS A 56 -3.81 -5.41 11.05
N HIS A 57 -4.60 -5.75 10.01
CA HIS A 57 -5.51 -4.82 9.33
C HIS A 57 -4.82 -3.54 8.82
N ALA A 58 -3.52 -3.64 8.54
CA ALA A 58 -2.71 -2.54 8.02
C ALA A 58 -2.80 -2.40 6.50
N ILE A 59 -3.47 -3.33 5.80
CA ILE A 59 -3.70 -3.27 4.36
C ILE A 59 -5.19 -3.17 4.12
N SER A 60 -5.60 -2.19 3.32
CA SER A 60 -6.99 -1.95 2.94
C SER A 60 -7.13 -1.92 1.42
N ILE A 61 -8.25 -2.42 0.91
CA ILE A 61 -8.55 -2.37 -0.52
C ILE A 61 -9.12 -0.98 -0.82
N ALA A 62 -8.41 -0.19 -1.63
CA ALA A 62 -8.89 1.12 -2.07
C ALA A 62 -9.68 1.05 -3.38
N SER A 63 -9.44 0.02 -4.20
CA SER A 63 -10.25 -0.23 -5.39
C SER A 63 -10.29 -1.71 -5.72
N GLU A 64 -11.47 -2.32 -5.65
CA GLU A 64 -11.69 -3.71 -6.06
C GLU A 64 -11.58 -3.89 -7.58
N ASP A 65 -11.98 -2.87 -8.36
CA ASP A 65 -11.96 -2.91 -9.84
C ASP A 65 -10.54 -3.01 -10.41
N PHE A 66 -9.56 -2.41 -9.70
CA PHE A 66 -8.16 -2.35 -10.11
C PHE A 66 -7.22 -3.14 -9.20
N ASP A 67 -7.75 -3.93 -8.26
CA ASP A 67 -6.98 -4.72 -7.29
C ASP A 67 -5.94 -3.87 -6.52
N ILE A 68 -6.32 -2.66 -6.10
CA ILE A 68 -5.40 -1.74 -5.42
C ILE A 68 -5.52 -1.90 -3.92
N CYS A 69 -4.41 -2.35 -3.34
CA CYS A 69 -4.20 -2.40 -1.90
C CYS A 69 -3.43 -1.16 -1.43
N VAL A 70 -3.80 -0.62 -0.28
CA VAL A 70 -3.19 0.55 0.34
C VAL A 70 -2.73 0.21 1.75
N LEU A 71 -1.51 0.61 2.08
CA LEU A 71 -0.94 0.46 3.40
C LEU A 71 -1.46 1.57 4.32
N ASN A 72 -1.79 1.21 5.55
CA ASN A 72 -2.10 2.15 6.61
C ASN A 72 -0.85 2.99 6.94
N GLY A 73 -1.04 4.32 7.08
CA GLY A 73 0.03 5.27 7.39
C GLY A 73 0.79 4.97 8.68
N ASP A 74 0.19 4.31 9.66
CA ASP A 74 0.87 3.90 10.89
C ASP A 74 2.03 2.92 10.63
N TYR A 75 1.95 2.17 9.53
CA TYR A 75 2.94 1.17 9.09
C TYR A 75 3.86 1.71 7.99
N TYR A 76 3.82 3.01 7.71
CA TYR A 76 4.74 3.67 6.80
C TYR A 76 5.55 4.74 7.54
N LYS A 77 6.87 4.59 7.53
CA LYS A 77 7.81 5.56 8.09
C LYS A 77 8.60 6.18 6.95
N GLY A 78 8.56 7.51 6.81
CA GLY A 78 9.25 8.20 5.70
C GLY A 78 10.76 7.94 5.63
N GLU A 79 11.40 7.61 6.74
CA GLU A 79 12.84 7.32 6.83
C GLU A 79 13.21 5.88 6.43
N TYR A 80 12.31 4.91 6.64
CA TYR A 80 12.60 3.47 6.50
C TYR A 80 11.65 2.72 5.55
N GLY A 81 10.59 3.38 5.07
CA GLY A 81 9.55 2.79 4.25
C GLY A 81 8.53 1.99 5.06
N VAL A 82 8.18 0.81 4.57
CA VAL A 82 7.16 -0.05 5.19
C VAL A 82 7.74 -0.75 6.42
N VAL A 83 7.02 -0.69 7.54
CA VAL A 83 7.35 -1.40 8.76
C VAL A 83 6.26 -2.42 9.07
N THR A 84 6.64 -3.64 9.42
CA THR A 84 5.68 -4.70 9.81
C THR A 84 5.34 -4.64 11.29
N GLU A 85 6.13 -3.91 12.09
CA GLU A 85 5.97 -3.69 13.52
C GLU A 85 5.74 -2.20 13.77
N THR A 86 4.67 -1.86 14.49
CA THR A 86 4.43 -0.49 14.96
C THR A 86 5.13 -0.29 16.31
N ASP A 87 5.55 0.93 16.59
CA ASP A 87 6.26 1.33 17.83
C ASP A 87 5.57 0.83 19.12
N MET A 88 4.24 0.68 19.09
CA MET A 88 3.44 0.17 20.19
C MET A 88 3.71 -1.31 20.54
N SER A 89 4.29 -2.08 19.62
CA SER A 89 4.75 -3.46 19.86
C SER A 89 6.17 -3.52 20.46
N LEU A 90 6.99 -2.47 20.30
CA LEU A 90 8.35 -2.41 20.84
C LEU A 90 8.40 -2.02 22.32
N LEU A 91 7.30 -1.51 22.88
CA LEU A 91 7.18 -1.15 24.31
C LEU A 91 6.84 -2.35 25.22
N MET A 92 6.83 -3.57 24.70
CA MET A 92 6.68 -4.81 25.47
C MET A 92 7.99 -5.61 25.51
N ILE A 93 9.04 -5.03 26.11
CA ILE A 93 10.25 -5.75 26.56
C ILE A 93 10.69 -5.23 27.92
#